data_AF-R5K6T3-F1
#
_entry.id   AF-R5K6T3-F1
#
_cell.length_a   1.000
_cell.length_b   1.000
_cell.length_c   1.000
_cell.angle_alpha   90.00
_cell.angle_beta   90.00
_cell.angle_gamma   90.00
#
_symmetry.space_group_name_H-M   'P 1'
#
loop_
_entity.id
_entity.type
_entity.pdbx_description
1 polymer ?
#
loop_
_entity_poly.entity_id
_entity_poly.type
_entity_poly.pdbx_seq_one_letter_code
_entity_poly.pdbx_strand_id
1 'polypeptide(L)'
;MYNFFKTKNLINLLLILGFCISSVSASEIINMPKASERPVWNDLCPLGLEDAQYKDIKWFWPDGTKATQEIYNYWAKRRADFEDALAECEFMNDEFKSACYENVKSKQLFDNELYNIDKQKKQISRQVWKENYKTGNSIMINILRL
;
A
#
# COMPACT_ATOMS: atom_id res chain seq x y z
N MET A 1 17.23 71.55 42.52
CA MET A 1 18.17 70.42 42.60
C MET A 1 17.35 69.15 42.73
N TYR A 2 17.77 68.07 42.07
CA TYR A 2 17.16 66.74 41.99
C TYR A 2 16.17 66.46 40.83
N ASN A 3 16.80 65.94 39.77
CA ASN A 3 16.41 64.72 39.04
C ASN A 3 15.48 64.84 37.84
N PHE A 4 16.03 65.50 36.82
CA PHE A 4 15.76 65.31 35.38
C PHE A 4 16.16 63.92 34.82
N PHE A 5 16.30 62.90 35.68
CA PHE A 5 16.88 61.59 35.36
C PHE A 5 15.94 60.44 35.76
N LYS A 6 14.70 60.40 35.24
CA LYS A 6 13.86 59.19 35.41
C LYS A 6 12.77 58.95 34.36
N THR A 7 12.78 59.64 33.22
CA THR A 7 11.76 59.44 32.17
C THR A 7 12.27 58.64 30.97
N LYS A 8 13.58 58.66 30.70
CA LYS A 8 14.15 57.92 29.55
C LYS A 8 14.17 56.40 29.71
N ASN A 9 14.25 55.88 30.95
CA ASN A 9 14.26 54.43 31.20
C ASN A 9 12.86 53.78 31.27
N LEU A 10 11.79 54.57 31.43
CA LEU A 10 10.42 54.05 31.42
C LEU A 10 9.88 53.86 29.99
N ILE A 11 10.27 54.73 29.07
CA ILE A 11 9.88 54.62 27.65
C ILE A 11 10.57 53.40 26.99
N ASN A 12 11.81 53.11 27.38
CA ASN A 12 12.54 51.97 26.84
C ASN A 12 12.02 50.60 27.36
N LEU A 13 11.34 50.59 28.53
CA LEU A 13 10.72 49.38 29.06
C LEU A 13 9.35 49.07 28.38
N LEU A 14 8.63 50.12 27.96
CA LEU A 14 7.35 49.99 27.24
C LEU A 14 7.52 49.57 25.77
N LEU A 15 8.68 49.83 25.16
CA LEU A 15 8.98 49.36 23.80
C LEU A 15 9.36 47.86 23.74
N ILE A 16 9.84 47.28 24.84
CA ILE A 16 10.22 45.85 24.91
C ILE A 16 9.01 44.96 25.28
N LEU A 17 8.00 45.51 25.95
CA LEU A 17 6.76 44.79 26.31
C LEU A 17 5.68 44.80 25.23
N GLY A 18 5.87 45.58 24.14
CA GLY A 18 4.92 45.69 23.04
C GLY A 18 5.05 44.65 21.93
N PHE A 19 5.99 43.69 22.03
CA PHE A 19 6.31 42.76 20.94
C PHE A 19 5.96 41.28 21.20
N CYS A 20 4.96 40.99 22.05
CA CYS A 20 4.59 39.59 22.35
C CYS A 20 3.13 39.23 22.08
N ILE A 21 2.40 40.01 21.27
CA ILE A 21 1.08 39.56 20.77
C ILE A 21 1.02 39.67 19.26
N SER A 22 1.95 39.00 18.57
CA SER A 22 1.56 38.39 17.30
C SER A 22 0.74 37.16 17.69
N SER A 23 -0.58 37.25 17.57
CA SER A 23 -1.41 36.06 17.51
C SER A 23 -0.92 35.25 16.32
N VAL A 24 -0.10 34.24 16.56
CA VAL A 24 0.06 33.11 15.64
C VAL A 24 -1.30 32.46 15.60
N SER A 25 -2.18 32.95 14.73
CA SER A 25 -3.21 32.11 14.18
C SER A 25 -2.45 31.09 13.34
N ALA A 26 -2.13 29.95 13.96
CA ALA A 26 -1.99 28.72 13.20
C ALA A 26 -3.36 28.47 12.58
N SER A 27 -3.62 29.10 11.42
CA SER A 27 -4.48 28.48 10.44
C SER A 27 -3.73 27.22 10.02
N GLU A 28 -3.90 26.15 10.78
CA GLU A 28 -3.89 24.84 10.15
C GLU A 28 -4.85 25.00 8.99
N ILE A 29 -4.29 25.14 7.79
CA ILE A 29 -5.03 24.77 6.59
C ILE A 29 -5.31 23.31 6.86
N ILE A 30 -6.49 23.04 7.41
CA ILE A 30 -7.04 21.70 7.45
C ILE A 30 -7.15 21.36 5.97
N ASN A 31 -6.10 20.74 5.44
CA ASN A 31 -6.23 19.88 4.28
C ASN A 31 -7.18 18.80 4.77
N MET A 32 -8.48 19.09 4.74
CA MET A 32 -9.47 18.05 4.87
C MET A 32 -9.07 17.05 3.80
N PRO A 33 -8.71 15.81 4.16
CA PRO A 33 -8.36 14.82 3.17
C PRO A 33 -9.53 14.79 2.19
N LYS A 34 -9.24 15.06 0.91
CA LYS A 34 -10.23 14.95 -0.15
C LYS A 34 -10.92 13.61 0.07
N ALA A 35 -12.25 13.63 0.16
CA ALA A 35 -13.03 12.42 0.37
C ALA A 35 -12.53 11.35 -0.61
N SER A 36 -12.21 10.17 -0.07
CA SER A 36 -11.70 9.06 -0.84
C SER A 36 -12.70 8.71 -1.93
N GLU A 37 -12.19 8.64 -3.15
CA GLU A 37 -12.98 8.18 -4.28
C GLU A 37 -13.18 6.66 -4.16
N ARG A 38 -14.35 6.19 -4.58
CA ARG A 38 -14.68 4.77 -4.62
C ARG A 38 -13.59 4.01 -5.39
N PRO A 39 -12.92 3.02 -4.79
CA PRO A 39 -11.85 2.29 -5.47
C PRO A 39 -12.40 1.48 -6.64
N VAL A 40 -11.59 1.35 -7.69
CA VAL A 40 -11.92 0.59 -8.91
C VAL A 40 -11.02 -0.63 -8.98
N TRP A 41 -11.61 -1.80 -9.21
CA TRP A 41 -10.89 -3.08 -9.24
C TRP A 41 -9.72 -3.06 -10.23
N ASN A 42 -9.93 -2.51 -11.43
CA ASN A 42 -8.95 -2.50 -12.50
C ASN A 42 -7.69 -1.68 -12.16
N ASP A 43 -7.79 -0.70 -11.25
CA ASP A 43 -6.62 0.07 -10.79
C ASP A 43 -5.78 -0.70 -9.76
N LEU A 44 -6.36 -1.75 -9.17
CA LEU A 44 -5.78 -2.57 -8.11
C LEU A 44 -5.42 -3.97 -8.58
N CYS A 45 -5.83 -4.35 -9.79
CA CYS A 45 -5.61 -5.67 -10.37
C CYS A 45 -4.46 -5.63 -11.39
N PRO A 46 -3.61 -6.67 -11.47
CA PRO A 46 -2.67 -6.79 -12.57
C PRO A 46 -3.38 -6.96 -13.92
N LEU A 47 -2.77 -6.41 -14.96
CA LEU A 47 -3.27 -6.50 -16.33
C LEU A 47 -3.51 -7.96 -16.77
N GLY A 48 -4.67 -8.22 -17.35
CA GLY A 48 -5.10 -9.52 -17.87
C GLY A 48 -5.73 -10.45 -16.83
N LEU A 49 -5.95 -9.98 -15.60
CA LEU A 49 -6.56 -10.73 -14.50
C LEU A 49 -7.81 -10.04 -13.94
N GLU A 50 -8.22 -8.92 -14.52
CA GLU A 50 -9.35 -8.11 -14.09
C GLU A 50 -10.62 -8.96 -14.05
N ASP A 51 -10.86 -9.74 -15.11
CA ASP A 51 -12.02 -10.62 -15.28
C ASP A 51 -11.70 -12.10 -14.98
N ALA A 52 -10.72 -12.36 -14.12
CA ALA A 52 -10.38 -13.72 -13.71
C ALA A 52 -11.59 -14.43 -13.11
N GLN A 53 -11.86 -15.64 -13.59
CA GLN A 53 -12.99 -16.45 -13.13
C GLN A 53 -12.51 -17.63 -12.29
N TYR A 54 -13.23 -17.87 -11.19
CA TYR A 54 -13.01 -19.06 -10.39
C TYR A 54 -13.46 -20.29 -11.18
N LYS A 55 -12.61 -21.31 -11.22
CA LYS A 55 -12.94 -22.63 -11.76
C LYS A 55 -12.36 -23.69 -10.83
N ASP A 56 -13.13 -24.74 -10.57
CA ASP A 56 -12.66 -25.87 -9.76
C ASP A 56 -11.42 -26.50 -10.38
N ILE A 57 -10.36 -26.65 -9.56
CA ILE A 57 -9.15 -27.33 -9.99
C ILE A 57 -9.47 -28.83 -10.14
N LYS A 58 -9.51 -29.28 -11.40
CA LYS A 58 -9.69 -30.68 -11.77
C LYS A 58 -8.32 -31.27 -12.13
N TRP A 59 -8.17 -32.59 -12.01
CA TRP A 59 -6.90 -33.28 -12.27
C TRP A 59 -6.43 -33.18 -13.73
N PHE A 60 -7.32 -32.87 -14.67
CA PHE A 60 -7.01 -32.68 -16.08
C PHE A 60 -7.62 -31.37 -16.57
N TRP A 61 -6.78 -30.51 -17.12
CA TRP A 61 -7.15 -29.15 -17.51
C TRP A 61 -6.85 -28.94 -19.00
N PRO A 62 -7.88 -28.81 -19.85
CA PRO A 62 -7.69 -28.66 -21.30
C PRO A 62 -7.11 -27.28 -21.68
N ASP A 63 -7.37 -26.24 -20.87
CA ASP A 63 -7.10 -24.85 -21.23
C ASP A 63 -5.87 -24.22 -20.53
N GLY A 64 -5.08 -25.00 -19.78
CA GLY A 64 -3.89 -24.46 -19.12
C GLY A 64 -3.25 -25.35 -18.06
N THR A 65 -2.17 -24.84 -17.44
CA THR A 65 -1.49 -25.54 -16.34
C THR A 65 -2.23 -25.31 -15.02
N LYS A 66 -2.11 -26.26 -14.08
CA LYS A 66 -2.61 -26.10 -12.69
C LYS A 66 -2.17 -24.75 -12.07
N ALA A 67 -0.91 -24.37 -12.29
CA ALA A 67 -0.35 -23.12 -11.77
C ALA A 67 -1.01 -21.87 -12.39
N THR A 68 -1.33 -21.92 -13.69
CA THR A 68 -2.11 -20.86 -14.35
C THR A 68 -3.46 -20.72 -13.67
N GLN A 69 -4.14 -21.84 -13.40
CA GLN A 69 -5.46 -21.76 -12.77
C GLN A 69 -5.42 -21.27 -11.34
N GLU A 70 -4.44 -21.70 -10.54
CA GLU A 70 -4.27 -21.20 -9.17
C GLU A 70 -4.14 -19.67 -9.16
N ILE A 71 -3.45 -19.08 -10.14
CA ILE A 71 -3.36 -17.62 -10.30
C ILE A 71 -4.74 -17.03 -10.61
N TYR A 72 -5.46 -17.56 -11.61
CA TYR A 72 -6.79 -17.04 -11.97
C TYR A 72 -7.78 -17.16 -10.80
N ASN A 73 -7.81 -18.31 -10.11
CA ASN A 73 -8.67 -18.51 -8.94
C ASN A 73 -8.34 -17.56 -7.80
N TYR A 74 -7.04 -17.29 -7.57
CA TYR A 74 -6.61 -16.32 -6.57
C TYR A 74 -7.17 -14.94 -6.89
N TRP A 75 -7.00 -14.45 -8.11
CA TRP A 75 -7.49 -13.13 -8.51
C TRP A 75 -9.02 -13.04 -8.59
N ALA A 76 -9.69 -14.11 -8.99
CA ALA A 76 -11.15 -14.21 -8.97
C ALA A 76 -11.70 -14.06 -7.54
N LYS A 77 -11.10 -14.77 -6.57
CA LYS A 77 -11.48 -14.65 -5.17
C LYS A 77 -11.22 -13.24 -4.64
N ARG A 78 -10.06 -12.67 -4.96
CA ARG A 78 -9.68 -11.31 -4.56
C ARG A 78 -10.69 -10.26 -5.05
N ARG A 79 -11.17 -10.41 -6.28
CA ARG A 79 -12.21 -9.56 -6.86
C ARG A 79 -13.53 -9.70 -6.10
N ALA A 80 -13.97 -10.93 -5.81
CA ALA A 80 -15.18 -11.16 -5.02
C ALA A 80 -15.08 -10.52 -3.63
N ASP A 81 -13.98 -10.76 -2.91
CA ASP A 81 -13.73 -10.17 -1.58
C ASP A 81 -13.71 -8.62 -1.65
N PHE A 82 -13.22 -8.05 -2.76
CA PHE A 82 -13.21 -6.60 -3.00
C PHE A 82 -14.61 -6.05 -3.26
N GLU A 83 -15.40 -6.72 -4.10
CA GLU A 83 -16.76 -6.32 -4.44
C GLU A 83 -17.70 -6.42 -3.22
N ASP A 84 -17.55 -7.45 -2.40
CA ASP A 84 -18.28 -7.62 -1.13
C ASP A 84 -17.95 -6.48 -0.15
N ALA A 85 -16.66 -6.19 0.06
CA ALA A 85 -16.24 -5.11 0.96
C ALA A 85 -16.65 -3.72 0.44
N LEU A 86 -16.64 -3.52 -0.89
CA LEU A 86 -17.19 -2.32 -1.49
C LEU A 86 -18.69 -2.18 -1.22
N ALA A 87 -19.46 -3.26 -1.39
CA ALA A 87 -20.90 -3.24 -1.12
C ALA A 87 -21.18 -2.88 0.35
N GLU A 88 -20.39 -3.39 1.30
CA GLU A 88 -20.47 -3.00 2.71
C GLU A 88 -20.28 -1.48 2.90
N CYS A 89 -19.32 -0.86 2.21
CA CYS A 89 -19.12 0.58 2.25
C CYS A 89 -20.31 1.38 1.69
N GLU A 90 -21.00 0.86 0.67
CA GLU A 90 -22.15 1.54 0.06
C GLU A 90 -23.35 1.64 1.02
N PHE A 91 -23.46 0.72 1.99
CA PHE A 91 -24.50 0.76 3.03
C PHE A 91 -24.18 1.73 4.18
N MET A 92 -22.98 2.33 4.20
CA MET A 92 -22.58 3.29 5.22
C MET A 92 -23.07 4.71 4.89
N ASN A 93 -23.19 5.55 5.93
CA ASN A 93 -23.40 6.98 5.75
C ASN A 93 -22.18 7.64 5.06
N ASP A 94 -22.35 8.82 4.49
CA ASP A 94 -21.29 9.46 3.71
C ASP A 94 -20.06 9.84 4.55
N GLU A 95 -20.24 10.07 5.85
CA GLU A 95 -19.16 10.34 6.80
C GLU A 95 -18.18 9.15 6.92
N PHE A 96 -18.71 7.92 7.03
CA PHE A 96 -17.88 6.71 7.17
C PHE A 96 -17.51 6.06 5.83
N LYS A 97 -18.28 6.32 4.77
CA LYS A 97 -18.07 5.75 3.43
C LYS A 97 -16.67 6.04 2.88
N SER A 98 -16.20 7.28 3.01
CA SER A 98 -14.85 7.68 2.59
C SER A 98 -13.76 6.89 3.32
N ALA A 99 -13.88 6.69 4.63
CA ALA A 99 -12.91 5.92 5.40
C ALA A 99 -12.95 4.43 5.03
N CYS A 100 -14.16 3.90 4.78
CA CYS A 100 -14.35 2.53 4.31
C CYS A 100 -13.64 2.28 2.97
N TYR A 101 -13.79 3.20 2.01
CA TYR A 101 -13.09 3.13 0.71
C TYR A 101 -11.57 3.09 0.83
N GLU A 102 -10.98 3.94 1.68
CA GLU A 102 -9.54 3.88 1.93
C GLU A 102 -9.10 2.56 2.55
N ASN A 103 -9.90 2.00 3.46
CA ASN A 103 -9.60 0.70 4.07
C ASN A 103 -9.65 -0.44 3.03
N VAL A 104 -10.68 -0.46 2.18
CA VAL A 104 -10.78 -1.43 1.08
C VAL A 104 -9.58 -1.32 0.17
N LYS A 105 -9.25 -0.11 -0.29
CA LYS A 105 -8.09 0.15 -1.16
C LYS A 105 -6.78 -0.28 -0.50
N SER A 106 -6.56 0.09 0.75
CA SER A 106 -5.35 -0.22 1.51
C SER A 106 -5.17 -1.73 1.68
N LYS A 107 -6.25 -2.47 1.97
CA LYS A 107 -6.23 -3.92 2.04
C LYS A 107 -5.81 -4.54 0.70
N GLN A 108 -6.37 -4.07 -0.42
CA GLN A 108 -6.01 -4.59 -1.74
C GLN A 108 -4.54 -4.34 -2.07
N LEU A 109 -4.02 -3.15 -1.76
CA LEU A 109 -2.60 -2.82 -1.96
C LEU A 109 -1.67 -3.70 -1.12
N PHE A 110 -2.00 -3.91 0.16
CA PHE A 110 -1.24 -4.78 1.06
C PHE A 110 -1.19 -6.22 0.53
N ASP A 111 -2.34 -6.77 0.15
CA ASP A 111 -2.42 -8.14 -0.36
C ASP A 111 -1.67 -8.29 -1.70
N ASN A 112 -1.62 -7.25 -2.54
CA ASN A 112 -0.81 -7.23 -3.77
C ASN A 112 0.69 -7.26 -3.46
N GLU A 113 1.14 -6.49 -2.46
CA GLU A 113 2.52 -6.54 -1.99
C GLU A 113 2.88 -7.95 -1.51
N LEU A 114 2.02 -8.55 -0.69
CA LEU A 114 2.20 -9.91 -0.19
C LEU A 114 2.29 -10.94 -1.33
N TYR A 115 1.42 -10.83 -2.34
CA TYR A 115 1.46 -11.67 -3.53
C TYR A 115 2.79 -11.53 -4.29
N ASN A 116 3.28 -10.31 -4.47
CA ASN A 116 4.53 -10.05 -5.16
C ASN A 116 5.73 -10.62 -4.39
N ILE A 117 5.74 -10.50 -3.06
CA ILE A 117 6.77 -11.10 -2.19
C ILE A 117 6.79 -12.63 -2.35
N ASP A 118 5.63 -13.29 -2.31
CA ASP A 118 5.54 -14.75 -2.48
C ASP A 118 6.02 -15.19 -3.87
N LYS A 119 5.62 -14.45 -4.92
CA LYS A 119 6.07 -14.69 -6.29
C LYS A 119 7.59 -14.59 -6.41
N GLN A 120 8.21 -13.57 -5.83
CA GLN A 120 9.67 -13.40 -5.82
C GLN A 120 10.37 -14.53 -5.07
N LYS A 121 9.88 -14.90 -3.87
CA LYS A 121 10.43 -16.04 -3.11
C LYS A 121 10.41 -17.33 -3.91
N LYS A 122 9.31 -17.62 -4.62
CA LYS A 122 9.20 -18.78 -5.53
C LYS A 122 10.16 -18.70 -6.72
N GLN A 123 10.43 -17.51 -7.26
CA GLN A 123 11.41 -17.32 -8.32
C GLN A 123 12.84 -17.58 -7.84
N ILE A 124 13.23 -16.99 -6.70
CA ILE A 124 14.55 -17.18 -6.08
C ILE A 124 14.77 -18.66 -5.76
N SER A 125 13.80 -19.32 -5.13
CA SER A 125 13.88 -20.77 -4.82
C SER A 125 14.12 -21.62 -6.07
N ARG A 126 13.43 -21.33 -7.18
CA ARG A 126 13.64 -22.02 -8.46
C ARG A 126 15.01 -21.73 -9.07
N GLN A 127 15.55 -20.53 -8.92
CA GLN A 127 16.89 -20.17 -9.41
C GLN A 127 17.97 -20.91 -8.61
N VAL A 128 17.90 -20.85 -7.28
CA VAL A 128 18.81 -21.58 -6.37
C VAL A 128 18.81 -23.08 -6.68
N TRP A 129 17.63 -23.67 -6.89
CA TRP A 129 17.54 -25.08 -7.27
C TRP A 129 18.24 -25.38 -8.61
N LYS A 130 18.03 -24.54 -9.63
CA LYS A 130 18.69 -24.68 -10.94
C LYS A 130 20.21 -24.54 -10.84
N GLU A 131 20.71 -23.61 -10.03
CA GLU A 131 22.14 -23.40 -9.80
C GLU A 131 22.77 -24.60 -9.10
N ASN A 132 22.14 -25.07 -8.01
CA ASN A 132 22.60 -26.26 -7.29
C ASN A 132 22.61 -27.52 -8.18
N TYR A 133 21.58 -27.70 -9.02
CA TYR A 133 21.53 -28.81 -9.96
C TYR A 133 22.66 -28.76 -11.00
N LYS A 134 22.94 -27.57 -11.56
CA LYS A 134 24.05 -27.38 -12.52
C LYS A 134 25.41 -27.66 -11.88
N THR A 135 25.65 -27.14 -10.67
CA THR A 135 26.91 -27.33 -9.95
C THR A 135 27.10 -28.79 -9.52
N GLY A 136 26.03 -29.47 -9.07
CA GLY A 136 26.07 -30.90 -8.75
C GLY A 136 26.37 -31.79 -9.96
N ASN A 137 25.79 -31.49 -11.13
CA ASN A 137 26.09 -32.20 -12.37
C ASN A 137 27.50 -31.93 -12.89
N SER A 138 28.04 -30.70 -12.78
CA SER A 138 29.40 -30.42 -13.25
C SER A 138 30.46 -31.14 -12.41
N ILE A 139 30.22 -31.32 -11.10
CA ILE A 139 31.12 -32.08 -10.22
C ILE A 139 31.08 -33.58 -10.58
N MET A 140 29.89 -34.16 -10.81
CA MET A 140 29.77 -35.59 -11.18
C MET A 140 30.38 -35.92 -12.54
N ILE A 141 30.29 -35.03 -13.53
CA ILE A 141 30.89 -35.26 -14.87
C ILE A 141 32.42 -35.25 -14.81
N ASN A 142 33.03 -34.46 -13.93
CA ASN A 142 34.49 -34.41 -13.79
C ASN A 142 35.06 -35.64 -13.05
N ILE A 143 34.28 -36.26 -12.16
CA ILE A 143 34.71 -37.48 -11.45
C ILE A 143 34.63 -38.72 -12.35
N LEU A 144 33.69 -38.78 -13.30
CA LEU A 144 33.52 -39.91 -14.23
C LEU A 144 34.48 -39.89 -15.44
N ARG A 145 35.37 -38.90 -15.54
CA ARG A 145 36.39 -38.77 -16.60
C ARG A 145 37.83 -38.90 -16.10
N LEU A 146 38.01 -39.25 -14.82
CA LEU A 146 39.29 -39.66 -14.21
C LEU A 146 39.30 -41.18 -14.06
#